data_AF-A0A934VWZ8-F1
#
_entry.id   AF-A0A934VWZ8-F1
#
_cell.length_a   1.000
_cell.length_b   1.000
_cell.length_c   1.000
_cell.angle_alpha   90.00
_cell.angle_beta   90.00
_cell.angle_gamma   90.00
#
_symmetry.space_group_name_H-M   'P 1'
#
loop_
_entity.id
_entity.type
_entity.pdbx_description
1 polymer ?
#
loop_
_entity_poly.entity_id
_entity_poly.type
_entity_poly.pdbx_seq_one_letter_code
_entity_poly.pdbx_strand_id
1 'polypeptide(L)'
;MAPAGLLDAFWGYERALMANDLVALDGFFAPGPQTLRADAGGILVGHDAISAFRRGRGGAPARTIGDVHVRRITDDTAVVIAQTLPSTGGRGQQTQVWCRTTDGSWVIEAAHVSQPAAAIAAAVWRVVGSPLVAGAASGPLVGQTVAVKDLFAVAGFATGAGVPAFLAARAPAGDNATVVAELLAAGASVQGIAQTDEFAYSIAGRNAHYGTPPNGAVPGAIPGGSSSGPASAVALGQASIGLGTDTGGSIRVPASYQGLWGLRTTHGAVSRAGMLPLAPSFDTVGWLTRDAATLELAASVSVDAAAQRSLEPSFVVDPSLVALATPEVQAAFASAVAGLSVTSVDLGDPDELVEAFRVTQAAEAWMSDGAWVDAHPGALGSDIAARFAVAKGITEGQALAGASAFDGARAHLDRVLGDRILLLPSASSAAPSTTAEGAELEAIRGSTLRLTCIAGITGRPALSVPLMTVPVETTAAAPVGLCLVGPRYSDLALIALGAALMAPLVE
;
A
#
# COMPACT_ATOMS: atom_id res chain seq x y z
N MET A 1 25.23 -5.17 -41.33
CA MET A 1 24.31 -6.12 -42.00
C MET A 1 24.16 -7.35 -41.12
N ALA A 2 22.95 -7.91 -41.04
CA ALA A 2 22.69 -9.12 -40.25
C ALA A 2 23.38 -10.35 -40.90
N PRO A 3 23.89 -11.31 -40.10
CA PRO A 3 24.31 -12.61 -40.60
C PRO A 3 23.18 -13.34 -41.36
N ALA A 4 23.55 -14.16 -42.36
CA ALA A 4 22.58 -14.88 -43.17
C ALA A 4 21.71 -15.82 -42.32
N GLY A 5 20.39 -15.80 -42.56
CA GLY A 5 19.40 -16.64 -41.86
C GLY A 5 19.07 -16.20 -40.43
N LEU A 6 19.79 -15.24 -39.83
CA LEU A 6 19.54 -14.82 -38.45
C LEU A 6 18.17 -14.14 -38.30
N LEU A 7 17.82 -13.22 -39.20
CA LEU A 7 16.53 -12.53 -39.14
C LEU A 7 15.36 -13.50 -39.37
N ASP A 8 15.54 -14.51 -40.21
CA ASP A 8 14.52 -15.54 -40.43
C ASP A 8 14.28 -16.37 -39.17
N ALA A 9 15.35 -16.73 -38.45
CA ALA A 9 15.26 -17.41 -37.16
C ALA A 9 14.60 -16.52 -36.09
N PHE A 10 14.98 -15.24 -36.02
CA PHE A 10 14.35 -14.25 -35.12
C PHE A 10 12.84 -14.14 -35.36
N TRP A 11 12.41 -13.98 -36.61
CA TRP A 11 10.99 -13.90 -36.93
C TRP A 11 10.27 -15.25 -36.77
N GLY A 12 10.97 -16.37 -36.95
CA GLY A 12 10.48 -17.70 -36.62
C GLY A 12 10.16 -17.84 -35.13
N TYR A 13 11.08 -17.38 -34.28
CA TYR A 13 10.88 -17.33 -32.83
C TYR A 13 9.68 -16.46 -32.45
N GLU A 14 9.56 -15.25 -33.01
CA GLU A 14 8.41 -14.37 -32.70
C GLU A 14 7.06 -14.99 -33.13
N ARG A 15 7.01 -15.67 -34.29
CA ARG A 15 5.80 -16.38 -34.72
C ARG A 15 5.45 -17.52 -33.76
N ALA A 16 6.44 -18.34 -33.39
CA ALA A 16 6.24 -19.42 -32.42
C ALA A 16 5.76 -18.87 -31.06
N LEU A 17 6.30 -17.73 -30.64
CA LEU A 17 5.91 -17.06 -29.39
C LEU A 17 4.46 -16.58 -29.41
N MET A 18 4.02 -15.96 -30.50
CA MET A 18 2.65 -15.47 -30.65
C MET A 18 1.64 -16.59 -30.85
N ALA A 19 2.05 -17.70 -31.47
CA ALA A 19 1.22 -18.91 -31.58
C ALA A 19 1.18 -19.76 -30.30
N ASN A 20 1.98 -19.39 -29.28
CA ASN A 20 2.22 -20.21 -28.09
C ASN A 20 2.68 -21.65 -28.43
N ASP A 21 3.48 -21.79 -29.49
CA ASP A 21 4.05 -23.07 -29.92
C ASP A 21 5.26 -23.41 -29.04
N LEU A 22 5.00 -24.13 -27.95
CA LEU A 22 6.04 -24.49 -26.97
C LEU A 22 7.15 -25.35 -27.57
N VAL A 23 6.84 -26.21 -28.54
CA VAL A 23 7.83 -27.10 -29.17
C VAL A 23 8.79 -26.29 -30.04
N ALA A 24 8.26 -25.43 -30.89
CA ALA A 24 9.08 -24.56 -31.72
C ALA A 24 9.92 -23.59 -30.86
N LEU A 25 9.32 -23.01 -29.82
CA LEU A 25 10.01 -22.12 -28.89
C LEU A 25 11.18 -22.79 -28.17
N ASP A 26 11.03 -24.05 -27.79
CA ASP A 26 12.10 -24.83 -27.18
C ASP A 26 13.26 -25.02 -28.16
N GLY A 27 12.96 -25.38 -29.42
CA GLY A 27 13.97 -25.54 -30.47
C GLY A 27 14.78 -24.28 -30.80
N PHE A 28 14.27 -23.09 -30.47
CA PHE A 28 15.02 -21.84 -30.64
C PHE A 28 16.00 -21.53 -29.52
N PHE A 29 16.02 -22.27 -28.42
CA PHE A 29 16.97 -22.06 -27.32
C PHE A 29 18.11 -23.06 -27.40
N ALA A 30 19.33 -22.60 -27.12
CA ALA A 30 20.50 -23.46 -27.13
C ALA A 30 20.35 -24.56 -26.06
N PRO A 31 20.69 -25.82 -26.36
CA PRO A 31 20.63 -26.88 -25.38
C PRO A 31 21.73 -26.72 -24.33
N GLY A 32 21.46 -27.17 -23.11
CA GLY A 32 22.46 -27.30 -22.06
C GLY A 32 22.30 -26.35 -20.87
N PRO A 33 23.22 -26.42 -19.90
CA PRO A 33 23.05 -25.78 -18.59
C PRO A 33 23.43 -24.30 -18.57
N GLN A 34 24.01 -23.77 -19.65
CA GLN A 34 24.51 -22.38 -19.70
C GLN A 34 23.54 -21.40 -20.34
N THR A 35 22.47 -21.88 -20.98
CA THR A 35 21.48 -21.03 -21.66
C THR A 35 20.73 -20.17 -20.66
N LEU A 36 20.59 -18.88 -20.95
CA LEU A 36 20.00 -17.92 -20.01
C LEU A 36 18.70 -17.34 -20.53
N ARG A 37 17.74 -17.14 -19.62
CA ARG A 37 16.58 -16.28 -19.85
C ARG A 37 16.32 -15.43 -18.62
N ALA A 38 16.27 -14.12 -18.80
CA ALA A 38 15.94 -13.17 -17.76
C ALA A 38 14.70 -12.34 -18.14
N ASP A 39 13.90 -12.00 -17.14
CA ASP A 39 12.89 -10.96 -17.18
C ASP A 39 12.75 -10.32 -15.78
N ALA A 40 11.71 -9.52 -15.56
CA ALA A 40 11.45 -8.88 -14.27
C ALA A 40 11.24 -9.88 -13.10
N GLY A 41 10.91 -11.15 -13.40
CA GLY A 41 10.70 -12.20 -12.40
C GLY A 41 11.97 -12.95 -11.99
N GLY A 42 13.13 -12.61 -12.57
CA GLY A 42 14.42 -13.20 -12.23
C GLY A 42 15.15 -13.84 -13.42
N ILE A 43 16.18 -14.63 -13.11
CA ILE A 43 17.06 -15.28 -14.09
C ILE A 43 16.84 -16.79 -14.04
N LEU A 44 16.52 -17.37 -15.19
CA LEU A 44 16.48 -18.81 -15.44
C LEU A 44 17.80 -19.23 -16.08
N VAL A 45 18.40 -20.29 -15.53
CA VAL A 45 19.67 -20.85 -15.98
C VAL A 45 19.45 -22.29 -16.42
N GLY A 46 19.84 -22.60 -17.66
CA GLY A 46 19.71 -23.90 -18.29
C GLY A 46 18.43 -24.05 -19.13
N HIS A 47 18.56 -24.78 -20.24
CA HIS A 47 17.48 -25.07 -21.19
C HIS A 47 16.23 -25.62 -20.49
N ASP A 48 16.39 -26.66 -19.66
CA ASP A 48 15.27 -27.33 -18.99
C ASP A 48 14.46 -26.41 -18.07
N ALA A 49 15.13 -25.47 -17.38
CA ALA A 49 14.48 -24.48 -16.54
C ALA A 49 13.63 -23.51 -17.38
N ILE A 50 14.12 -23.12 -18.55
CA ILE A 50 13.42 -22.25 -19.49
C ILE A 50 12.21 -22.98 -20.09
N SER A 51 12.37 -24.24 -20.48
CA SER A 51 11.28 -25.08 -21.00
C SER A 51 10.19 -25.30 -19.94
N ALA A 52 10.59 -25.62 -18.71
CA ALA A 52 9.68 -25.81 -17.58
C ALA A 52 8.89 -24.54 -17.26
N PHE A 53 9.58 -23.40 -17.20
CA PHE A 53 8.96 -22.09 -17.03
C PHE A 53 7.91 -21.81 -18.11
N ARG A 54 8.21 -22.11 -19.38
CA ARG A 54 7.26 -21.89 -20.49
C ARG A 54 6.03 -22.78 -20.42
N ARG A 55 6.19 -24.05 -20.00
CA ARG A 55 5.06 -24.97 -19.80
C ARG A 55 4.14 -24.52 -18.67
N GLY A 56 4.71 -23.91 -17.62
CA GLY A 56 3.98 -23.44 -16.44
C GLY A 56 3.28 -22.09 -16.60
N ARG A 57 3.44 -21.40 -17.74
CA ARG A 57 2.90 -20.05 -17.97
C ARG A 57 1.87 -20.08 -19.10
N GLY A 58 0.95 -19.11 -19.12
CA GLY A 58 0.07 -18.86 -20.27
C GLY A 58 0.81 -18.36 -21.53
N GLY A 59 0.09 -18.13 -22.62
CA GLY A 59 0.67 -17.51 -23.81
C GLY A 59 1.39 -16.18 -23.52
N ALA A 60 2.35 -15.80 -24.36
CA ALA A 60 2.92 -14.46 -24.28
C ALA A 60 1.82 -13.40 -24.50
N PRO A 61 1.85 -12.24 -23.82
CA PRO A 61 0.94 -11.14 -24.13
C PRO A 61 1.04 -10.74 -25.60
N ALA A 62 -0.11 -10.43 -26.20
CA ALA A 62 -0.17 -9.98 -27.60
C ALA A 62 0.64 -8.69 -27.80
N ARG A 63 1.48 -8.67 -28.84
CA ARG A 63 2.38 -7.56 -29.15
C ARG A 63 2.75 -7.55 -30.64
N THR A 64 3.24 -6.40 -31.12
CA THR A 64 3.99 -6.29 -32.37
C THR A 64 5.45 -5.98 -32.09
N ILE A 65 6.32 -6.18 -33.09
CA ILE A 65 7.73 -5.79 -33.02
C ILE A 65 7.91 -4.49 -33.82
N GLY A 66 8.49 -3.49 -33.17
CA GLY A 66 8.88 -2.23 -33.77
C GLY A 66 10.28 -2.32 -34.38
N ASP A 67 11.17 -1.42 -33.98
CA ASP A 67 12.55 -1.41 -34.46
C ASP A 67 13.32 -2.66 -34.06
N VAL A 68 14.09 -3.21 -35.00
CA VAL A 68 14.98 -4.37 -34.80
C VAL A 68 16.40 -3.97 -35.17
N HIS A 69 17.31 -4.06 -34.21
CA HIS A 69 18.72 -3.76 -34.38
C HIS A 69 19.55 -5.03 -34.22
N VAL A 70 20.43 -5.29 -35.19
CA VAL A 70 21.33 -6.44 -35.17
C VAL A 70 22.78 -5.97 -35.06
N ARG A 71 23.47 -6.42 -34.02
CA ARG A 71 24.91 -6.25 -33.85
C ARG A 71 25.61 -7.59 -34.02
N ARG A 72 26.29 -7.76 -35.15
CA ARG A 72 27.19 -8.90 -35.37
C ARG A 72 28.37 -8.83 -34.38
N ILE A 73 28.65 -9.93 -33.69
CA ILE A 73 29.80 -10.09 -32.79
C ILE A 73 30.89 -10.90 -33.52
N THR A 74 30.50 -12.05 -34.07
CA THR A 74 31.31 -12.90 -34.95
C THR A 74 30.46 -13.34 -36.15
N ASP A 75 30.97 -14.21 -37.03
CA ASP A 75 30.21 -14.80 -38.13
C ASP A 75 29.06 -15.69 -37.63
N ASP A 76 29.27 -16.30 -36.47
CA ASP A 76 28.39 -17.28 -35.85
C ASP A 76 27.70 -16.75 -34.59
N THR A 77 27.91 -15.48 -34.21
CA THR A 77 27.30 -14.88 -33.02
C THR A 77 26.83 -13.47 -33.29
N ALA A 78 25.60 -13.16 -32.90
CA ALA A 78 25.03 -11.83 -33.04
C ALA A 78 24.07 -11.50 -31.89
N VAL A 79 24.00 -10.22 -31.56
CA VAL A 79 22.99 -9.68 -30.64
C VAL A 79 21.86 -9.07 -31.47
N VAL A 80 20.63 -9.46 -31.16
CA VAL A 80 19.41 -8.84 -31.68
C VAL A 80 18.73 -8.10 -30.55
N ILE A 81 18.50 -6.80 -30.73
CA ILE A 81 17.70 -5.97 -29.83
C ILE A 81 16.46 -5.54 -30.60
N ALA A 82 15.29 -5.92 -30.13
CA ALA A 82 14.02 -5.58 -30.75
C ALA A 82 13.12 -4.84 -29.77
N GLN A 83 12.46 -3.79 -30.24
CA GLN A 83 11.44 -3.08 -29.48
C GLN A 83 10.13 -3.88 -29.53
N THR A 84 9.55 -4.18 -28.37
CA THR A 84 8.23 -4.80 -28.28
C THR A 84 7.17 -3.73 -28.05
N LEU A 85 6.06 -3.85 -28.77
CA LEU A 85 4.93 -2.92 -28.74
C LEU A 85 3.66 -3.69 -28.33
N PRO A 86 3.32 -3.75 -27.03
CA PRO A 86 2.10 -4.42 -26.58
C PRO A 86 0.84 -3.74 -27.13
N SER A 87 -0.23 -4.52 -27.29
CA SER A 87 -1.55 -3.97 -27.66
C SER A 87 -2.12 -3.01 -26.62
N THR A 88 -1.69 -3.10 -25.37
CA THR A 88 -2.10 -2.25 -24.25
C THR A 88 -1.33 -0.92 -24.16
N GLY A 89 -0.37 -0.67 -25.07
CA GLY A 89 0.47 0.52 -25.06
C GLY A 89 1.79 0.36 -24.27
N GLY A 90 2.69 1.33 -24.42
CA GLY A 90 4.05 1.30 -23.88
C GLY A 90 5.10 0.72 -24.84
N ARG A 91 6.36 0.69 -24.42
CA ARG A 91 7.49 0.12 -25.17
C ARG A 91 8.29 -0.81 -24.26
N GLY A 92 8.33 -2.09 -24.60
CA GLY A 92 9.27 -3.04 -24.01
C GLY A 92 10.47 -3.25 -24.93
N GLN A 93 11.40 -4.08 -24.48
CA GLN A 93 12.56 -4.49 -25.25
C GLN A 93 12.81 -5.98 -25.06
N GLN A 94 13.30 -6.63 -26.10
CA GLN A 94 13.91 -7.95 -25.99
C GLN A 94 15.31 -7.90 -26.57
N THR A 95 16.26 -8.41 -25.81
CA THR A 95 17.65 -8.58 -26.20
C THR A 95 17.94 -10.07 -26.25
N GLN A 96 18.45 -10.55 -27.38
CA GLN A 96 18.78 -11.95 -27.59
C GLN A 96 20.19 -12.07 -28.15
N VAL A 97 20.99 -12.93 -27.53
CA VAL A 97 22.26 -13.40 -28.08
C VAL A 97 21.96 -14.67 -28.86
N TRP A 98 22.21 -14.61 -30.16
CA TRP A 98 22.01 -15.71 -31.09
C TRP A 98 23.35 -16.30 -31.50
N CYS A 99 23.43 -17.62 -31.50
CA CYS A 99 24.59 -18.38 -31.89
C CYS A 99 24.24 -19.40 -32.97
N ARG A 100 25.14 -19.56 -33.94
CA ARG A 100 24.98 -20.51 -35.03
C ARG A 100 25.50 -21.87 -34.59
N THR A 101 24.67 -22.88 -34.74
CA THR A 101 25.01 -24.28 -34.47
C THR A 101 25.84 -24.87 -35.62
N THR A 102 26.40 -26.07 -35.39
CA THR A 102 27.17 -26.80 -36.40
C THR A 102 26.36 -27.22 -37.62
N ASP A 103 25.04 -27.33 -37.50
CA ASP A 103 24.12 -27.61 -38.62
C ASP A 103 23.67 -26.34 -39.38
N GLY A 104 24.18 -25.18 -38.96
CA GLY A 104 23.93 -23.89 -39.61
C GLY A 104 22.66 -23.18 -39.15
N SER A 105 21.86 -23.78 -38.26
CA SER A 105 20.71 -23.14 -37.62
C SER A 105 21.13 -22.11 -36.57
N TRP A 106 20.21 -21.25 -36.17
CA TRP A 106 20.44 -20.19 -35.17
C TRP A 106 19.63 -20.50 -33.92
N VAL A 107 20.30 -20.48 -32.77
CA VAL A 107 19.70 -20.69 -31.45
C VAL A 107 20.01 -19.52 -30.53
N ILE A 108 19.14 -19.28 -29.55
CA ILE A 108 19.27 -18.25 -28.53
C ILE A 108 20.06 -18.83 -27.37
N GLU A 109 21.22 -18.26 -27.09
CA GLU A 109 22.08 -18.63 -25.95
C GLU A 109 21.72 -17.82 -24.70
N ALA A 110 21.31 -16.56 -24.88
CA ALA A 110 20.82 -15.72 -23.81
C ALA A 110 19.68 -14.82 -24.29
N ALA A 111 18.62 -14.71 -23.50
CA ALA A 111 17.54 -13.75 -23.73
C ALA A 111 17.26 -12.91 -22.49
N HIS A 112 17.10 -11.61 -22.67
CA HIS A 112 16.56 -10.70 -21.66
C HIS A 112 15.32 -10.02 -22.24
N VAL A 113 14.21 -10.07 -21.50
CA VAL A 113 12.98 -9.37 -21.86
C VAL A 113 12.67 -8.32 -20.81
N SER A 114 12.71 -7.06 -21.22
CA SER A 114 12.21 -5.94 -20.43
C SER A 114 10.78 -5.63 -20.87
N GLN A 115 9.83 -5.84 -19.96
CA GLN A 115 8.45 -5.40 -20.20
C GLN A 115 8.43 -3.86 -20.27
N PRO A 116 7.47 -3.26 -20.96
CA PRO A 116 7.22 -1.83 -20.80
C PRO A 116 7.13 -1.48 -19.33
N ALA A 117 7.65 -0.31 -18.94
CA ALA A 117 7.32 0.27 -17.64
C ALA A 117 5.79 0.23 -17.51
N ALA A 118 5.30 -0.32 -16.39
CA ALA A 118 3.87 -0.40 -16.16
C ALA A 118 3.27 0.99 -16.43
N ALA A 119 2.26 1.05 -17.30
CA ALA A 119 1.48 2.27 -17.46
C ALA A 119 1.08 2.72 -16.05
N ILE A 120 1.19 4.02 -15.77
CA ILE A 120 0.82 4.62 -14.50
C ILE A 120 -0.54 4.02 -14.12
N ALA A 121 -0.57 3.14 -13.13
CA ALA A 121 -1.83 2.57 -12.68
C ALA A 121 -2.57 3.74 -12.04
N ALA A 122 -3.51 4.34 -12.78
CA ALA A 122 -4.18 5.58 -12.37
C ALA A 122 -4.94 5.41 -11.04
N ALA A 123 -5.25 4.15 -10.69
CA ALA A 123 -5.79 3.75 -9.41
C ALA A 123 -4.77 3.82 -8.26
N VAL A 124 -3.46 3.65 -8.51
CA VAL A 124 -2.38 3.84 -7.51
C VAL A 124 -1.90 5.29 -7.49
N TRP A 125 -1.64 5.86 -8.67
CA TRP A 125 -0.96 7.15 -8.83
C TRP A 125 -1.85 8.15 -9.55
N ARG A 126 -1.97 9.35 -8.97
CA ARG A 126 -2.50 10.52 -9.69
C ARG A 126 -1.43 11.12 -10.61
N VAL A 127 -0.22 11.27 -10.08
CA VAL A 127 0.96 11.75 -10.82
C VAL A 127 2.17 10.95 -10.34
N VAL A 128 3.05 10.55 -11.25
CA VAL A 128 4.32 9.88 -10.91
C VAL A 128 5.44 10.43 -11.79
N GLY A 129 6.64 10.56 -11.22
CA GLY A 129 7.85 11.07 -11.89
C GLY A 129 9.03 10.12 -11.74
N SER A 130 10.26 10.60 -11.99
CA SER A 130 11.48 9.80 -11.77
C SER A 130 12.68 10.67 -11.34
N PRO A 131 12.71 11.17 -10.09
CA PRO A 131 11.58 11.32 -9.15
C PRO A 131 10.63 12.45 -9.59
N LEU A 132 9.46 12.58 -8.96
CA LEU A 132 8.58 13.74 -9.15
C LEU A 132 9.18 14.99 -8.49
N VAL A 133 9.68 14.84 -7.25
CA VAL A 133 10.43 15.87 -6.52
C VAL A 133 11.67 15.22 -5.92
N ALA A 134 12.85 15.74 -6.24
CA ALA A 134 14.11 15.24 -5.72
C ALA A 134 14.32 15.66 -4.27
N GLY A 135 14.77 14.72 -3.43
CA GLY A 135 15.21 14.99 -2.06
C GLY A 135 16.61 15.61 -2.00
N ALA A 136 17.05 15.93 -0.78
CA ALA A 136 18.40 16.37 -0.51
C ALA A 136 19.44 15.30 -0.88
N ALA A 137 20.66 15.73 -1.24
CA ALA A 137 21.73 14.82 -1.65
C ALA A 137 22.33 13.99 -0.48
N SER A 138 21.96 14.30 0.76
CA SER A 138 22.46 13.66 1.98
C SER A 138 21.35 13.52 3.01
N GLY A 139 21.44 12.51 3.87
CA GLY A 139 20.51 12.26 4.96
C GLY A 139 20.21 10.77 5.12
N PRO A 140 19.49 10.38 6.18
CA PRO A 140 19.22 8.97 6.49
C PRO A 140 18.29 8.28 5.49
N LEU A 141 17.54 9.04 4.68
CA LEU A 141 16.58 8.51 3.70
C LEU A 141 17.07 8.60 2.26
N VAL A 142 18.37 8.85 2.03
CA VAL A 142 18.94 8.84 0.67
C VAL A 142 18.66 7.49 0.00
N GLY A 143 18.16 7.56 -1.24
CA GLY A 143 17.78 6.39 -2.03
C GLY A 143 16.38 5.86 -1.74
N GLN A 144 15.69 6.37 -0.70
CA GLN A 144 14.30 6.03 -0.44
C GLN A 144 13.36 6.88 -1.29
N THR A 145 12.25 6.27 -1.70
CA THR A 145 11.20 6.92 -2.50
C THR A 145 9.87 6.97 -1.77
N VAL A 146 9.15 8.08 -1.90
CA VAL A 146 7.89 8.35 -1.18
C VAL A 146 6.70 8.39 -2.14
N ALA A 147 5.68 7.57 -1.84
CA ALA A 147 4.33 7.70 -2.38
C ALA A 147 3.51 8.63 -1.47
N VAL A 148 3.26 9.86 -1.90
CA VAL A 148 2.56 10.87 -1.09
C VAL A 148 1.06 10.76 -1.33
N LYS A 149 0.27 10.42 -0.30
CA LYS A 149 -1.20 10.45 -0.39
C LYS A 149 -1.68 11.82 -0.88
N ASP A 150 -2.67 11.84 -1.77
CA ASP A 150 -3.24 13.06 -2.36
C ASP A 150 -4.11 13.90 -1.40
N LEU A 151 -3.63 14.07 -0.17
CA LEU A 151 -4.11 14.98 0.86
C LEU A 151 -3.01 15.93 1.34
N PHE A 152 -1.74 15.61 1.05
CA PHE A 152 -0.61 16.46 1.41
C PHE A 152 -0.28 17.41 0.26
N ALA A 153 0.02 18.65 0.59
CA ALA A 153 0.57 19.62 -0.34
C ALA A 153 1.94 19.15 -0.83
N VAL A 154 2.11 19.16 -2.15
CA VAL A 154 3.40 19.00 -2.83
C VAL A 154 3.57 20.25 -3.70
N ALA A 155 4.65 20.99 -3.50
CA ALA A 155 4.88 22.26 -4.15
C ALA A 155 4.80 22.12 -5.68
N GLY A 156 4.03 23.01 -6.32
CA GLY A 156 3.78 22.96 -7.76
C GLY A 156 2.62 22.05 -8.19
N PHE A 157 1.94 21.36 -7.27
CA PHE A 157 0.80 20.49 -7.57
C PHE A 157 -0.44 20.85 -6.73
N ALA A 158 -1.62 20.78 -7.33
CA ALA A 158 -2.89 20.89 -6.60
C ALA A 158 -3.18 19.58 -5.87
N THR A 159 -3.76 19.64 -4.67
CA THR A 159 -4.25 18.45 -3.94
C THR A 159 -5.62 18.07 -4.46
N GLY A 160 -5.82 16.80 -4.81
CA GLY A 160 -7.08 16.32 -5.40
C GLY A 160 -8.03 15.62 -4.45
N ALA A 161 -7.57 15.16 -3.28
CA ALA A 161 -8.39 14.46 -2.29
C ALA A 161 -9.20 13.26 -2.85
N GLY A 162 -8.72 12.65 -3.94
CA GLY A 162 -9.43 11.58 -4.63
C GLY A 162 -10.68 12.03 -5.42
N VAL A 163 -10.92 13.33 -5.57
CA VAL A 163 -12.13 13.87 -6.23
C VAL A 163 -11.73 14.74 -7.43
N PRO A 164 -12.06 14.36 -8.69
CA PRO A 164 -11.66 15.10 -9.88
C PRO A 164 -12.13 16.56 -9.90
N ALA A 165 -13.36 16.82 -9.48
CA ALA A 165 -13.91 18.19 -9.42
C ALA A 165 -13.19 19.05 -8.37
N PHE A 166 -12.82 18.47 -7.24
CA PHE A 166 -12.04 19.14 -6.19
C PHE A 166 -10.65 19.50 -6.72
N LEU A 167 -9.98 18.55 -7.37
CA LEU A 167 -8.68 18.77 -8.01
C LEU A 167 -8.73 19.92 -9.03
N ALA A 168 -9.73 19.91 -9.92
CA ALA A 168 -9.87 20.91 -10.98
C ALA A 168 -10.11 22.34 -10.45
N ALA A 169 -10.71 22.46 -9.25
CA ALA A 169 -11.00 23.75 -8.62
C ALA A 169 -9.83 24.32 -7.80
N ARG A 170 -8.76 23.56 -7.56
CA ARG A 170 -7.65 23.99 -6.70
C ARG A 170 -6.44 24.46 -7.48
N ALA A 171 -5.86 25.55 -6.98
CA ALA A 171 -4.56 26.02 -7.44
C ALA A 171 -3.44 25.09 -6.95
N PRO A 172 -2.32 24.99 -7.69
CA PRO A 172 -1.11 24.36 -7.20
C PRO A 172 -0.64 24.93 -5.86
N ALA A 173 -0.17 24.07 -4.96
CA ALA A 173 0.41 24.50 -3.70
C ALA A 173 1.72 25.26 -3.92
N GLY A 174 1.93 26.36 -3.18
CA GLY A 174 3.20 27.10 -3.20
C GLY A 174 4.32 26.35 -2.49
N ASP A 175 4.00 25.69 -1.38
CA ASP A 175 4.94 24.98 -0.51
C ASP A 175 4.52 23.52 -0.32
N ASN A 176 5.49 22.70 0.10
CA ASN A 176 5.25 21.33 0.55
C ASN A 176 4.57 21.33 1.93
N ALA A 177 3.76 20.31 2.20
CA ALA A 177 3.37 19.98 3.57
C ALA A 177 4.61 19.75 4.44
N THR A 178 4.55 20.07 5.73
CA THR A 178 5.73 20.01 6.61
C THR A 178 6.40 18.63 6.59
N VAL A 179 5.63 17.56 6.75
CA VAL A 179 6.15 16.18 6.69
C VAL A 179 6.77 15.83 5.33
N VAL A 180 6.26 16.38 4.22
CA VAL A 180 6.86 16.17 2.89
C VAL A 180 8.20 16.89 2.81
N ALA A 181 8.29 18.11 3.33
CA ALA A 181 9.54 18.87 3.40
C ALA A 181 10.59 18.20 4.30
N GLU A 182 10.19 17.64 5.45
CA GLU A 182 11.06 16.89 6.37
C GLU A 182 11.64 15.64 5.71
N LEU A 183 10.79 14.85 5.02
CA LEU A 183 11.24 13.68 4.26
C LEU A 183 12.22 14.04 3.13
N LEU A 184 11.91 15.10 2.37
CA LEU A 184 12.80 15.62 1.32
C LEU A 184 14.15 16.08 1.90
N ALA A 185 14.13 16.81 3.02
CA ALA A 185 15.33 17.28 3.70
C ALA A 185 16.18 16.13 4.26
N ALA A 186 15.56 15.03 4.67
CA ALA A 186 16.23 13.80 5.09
C ALA A 186 16.76 12.94 3.92
N GLY A 187 16.56 13.36 2.67
CA GLY A 187 17.10 12.72 1.47
C GLY A 187 16.14 11.79 0.72
N ALA A 188 14.91 11.60 1.21
CA ALA A 188 13.90 10.83 0.48
C ALA A 188 13.44 11.62 -0.75
N SER A 189 13.18 10.97 -1.87
CA SER A 189 12.60 11.62 -3.06
C SER A 189 11.12 11.27 -3.22
N VAL A 190 10.28 12.24 -3.58
CA VAL A 190 8.88 11.96 -3.90
C VAL A 190 8.81 11.27 -5.26
N GLN A 191 8.36 10.02 -5.26
CA GLN A 191 8.13 9.24 -6.49
C GLN A 191 6.89 9.76 -7.23
N GLY A 192 5.85 10.09 -6.48
CA GLY A 192 4.59 10.54 -7.02
C GLY A 192 3.57 10.92 -5.96
N ILE A 193 2.44 11.44 -6.44
CA ILE A 193 1.24 11.69 -5.65
C ILE A 193 0.28 10.53 -5.90
N ALA A 194 0.00 9.77 -4.84
CA ALA A 194 -0.77 8.54 -4.85
C ALA A 194 -2.24 8.79 -4.51
N GLN A 195 -3.12 8.00 -5.12
CA GLN A 195 -4.57 8.12 -4.93
C GLN A 195 -5.01 7.81 -3.50
N THR A 196 -6.20 8.29 -3.16
CA THR A 196 -6.87 8.11 -1.88
C THR A 196 -8.35 7.85 -2.12
N ASP A 197 -9.03 7.24 -1.14
CA ASP A 197 -10.49 7.36 -1.05
C ASP A 197 -10.86 8.84 -0.92
N GLU A 198 -12.01 9.21 -1.46
CA GLU A 198 -12.49 10.59 -1.56
C GLU A 198 -12.55 11.25 -0.17
N PHE A 199 -11.88 12.39 -0.01
CA PHE A 199 -11.73 13.12 1.27
C PHE A 199 -11.22 12.26 2.44
N ALA A 200 -10.56 11.14 2.15
CA ALA A 200 -10.19 10.13 3.14
C ALA A 200 -11.36 9.51 3.95
N TYR A 201 -12.62 9.74 3.57
CA TYR A 201 -13.78 9.37 4.38
C TYR A 201 -14.24 7.91 4.18
N SER A 202 -13.28 6.99 4.25
CA SER A 202 -13.45 5.55 4.00
C SER A 202 -12.25 4.75 4.51
N ILE A 203 -12.45 3.44 4.66
CA ILE A 203 -11.37 2.47 4.94
C ILE A 203 -11.27 1.33 3.91
N ALA A 204 -12.06 1.39 2.83
CA ALA A 204 -12.13 0.30 1.85
C ALA A 204 -10.97 0.34 0.84
N GLY A 205 -10.52 1.53 0.45
CA GLY A 205 -9.51 1.66 -0.61
C GLY A 205 -10.12 1.72 -2.01
N ARG A 206 -11.39 2.11 -2.12
CA ARG A 206 -12.11 2.20 -3.41
C ARG A 206 -12.34 3.67 -3.76
N ASN A 207 -12.16 4.01 -5.03
CA ASN A 207 -12.47 5.34 -5.55
C ASN A 207 -13.31 5.21 -6.82
N ALA A 208 -14.50 5.84 -6.84
CA ALA A 208 -15.44 5.74 -7.96
C ALA A 208 -14.91 6.37 -9.26
N HIS A 209 -13.96 7.30 -9.16
CA HIS A 209 -13.41 8.04 -10.29
C HIS A 209 -12.12 7.45 -10.83
N TYR A 210 -11.23 7.01 -9.93
CA TYR A 210 -9.89 6.55 -10.27
C TYR A 210 -9.73 5.03 -10.21
N GLY A 211 -10.76 4.32 -9.75
CA GLY A 211 -10.75 2.86 -9.58
C GLY A 211 -10.16 2.42 -8.24
N THR A 212 -9.92 1.11 -8.13
CA THR A 212 -9.38 0.49 -6.91
C THR A 212 -7.92 0.09 -7.15
N PRO A 213 -6.95 0.61 -6.38
CA PRO A 213 -5.58 0.14 -6.45
C PRO A 213 -5.51 -1.38 -6.21
N PRO A 214 -4.62 -2.11 -6.89
CA PRO A 214 -4.43 -3.54 -6.64
C PRO A 214 -3.90 -3.77 -5.21
N ASN A 215 -4.39 -4.83 -4.55
CA ASN A 215 -3.78 -5.35 -3.34
C ASN A 215 -2.56 -6.21 -3.71
N GLY A 216 -1.38 -5.85 -3.22
CA GLY A 216 -0.12 -6.53 -3.55
C GLY A 216 0.04 -7.91 -2.92
N ALA A 217 -0.70 -8.23 -1.85
CA ALA A 217 -0.58 -9.49 -1.11
C ALA A 217 -1.73 -10.47 -1.41
N VAL A 218 -2.92 -9.97 -1.70
CA VAL A 218 -4.12 -10.78 -1.96
C VAL A 218 -4.74 -10.36 -3.30
N PRO A 219 -4.37 -11.00 -4.42
CA PRO A 219 -4.94 -10.68 -5.72
C PRO A 219 -6.47 -10.76 -5.72
N GLY A 220 -7.12 -9.74 -6.31
CA GLY A 220 -8.58 -9.65 -6.35
C GLY A 220 -9.23 -9.15 -5.06
N ALA A 221 -8.46 -8.77 -4.04
CA ALA A 221 -8.97 -8.13 -2.83
C ALA A 221 -8.80 -6.60 -2.87
N ILE A 222 -9.61 -5.89 -2.07
CA ILE A 222 -9.44 -4.46 -1.87
C ILE A 222 -8.11 -4.16 -1.13
N PRO A 223 -7.46 -3.04 -1.42
CA PRO A 223 -6.17 -2.69 -0.81
C PRO A 223 -6.31 -2.19 0.64
N GLY A 224 -7.53 -1.89 1.09
CA GLY A 224 -7.77 -1.10 2.30
C GLY A 224 -7.51 0.38 2.04
N GLY A 225 -8.03 1.25 2.92
CA GLY A 225 -7.96 2.69 2.72
C GLY A 225 -8.07 3.48 4.02
N SER A 226 -8.05 4.81 3.98
CA SER A 226 -8.05 5.62 2.76
C SER A 226 -6.69 5.84 2.11
N SER A 227 -5.58 5.42 2.75
CA SER A 227 -4.22 5.53 2.19
C SER A 227 -3.91 4.40 1.20
N SER A 228 -4.84 4.15 0.28
CA SER A 228 -4.88 2.98 -0.60
C SER A 228 -3.81 3.00 -1.68
N GLY A 229 -3.65 4.13 -2.39
CA GLY A 229 -2.55 4.34 -3.34
C GLY A 229 -1.16 4.19 -2.71
N PRO A 230 -0.84 4.91 -1.62
CA PRO A 230 0.44 4.75 -0.92
C PRO A 230 0.73 3.31 -0.49
N ALA A 231 -0.26 2.60 0.06
CA ALA A 231 -0.09 1.22 0.48
C ALA A 231 0.21 0.29 -0.70
N SER A 232 -0.56 0.38 -1.78
CA SER A 232 -0.34 -0.42 -2.98
C SER A 232 0.98 -0.09 -3.68
N ALA A 233 1.39 1.18 -3.70
CA ALA A 233 2.71 1.57 -4.22
C ALA A 233 3.85 0.90 -3.45
N VAL A 234 3.75 0.83 -2.13
CA VAL A 234 4.75 0.15 -1.28
C VAL A 234 4.68 -1.37 -1.47
N ALA A 235 3.49 -1.97 -1.42
CA ALA A 235 3.33 -3.41 -1.57
C ALA A 235 3.84 -3.93 -2.92
N LEU A 236 3.66 -3.15 -3.99
CA LEU A 236 4.12 -3.47 -5.34
C LEU A 236 5.59 -3.12 -5.61
N GLY A 237 6.34 -2.60 -4.64
CA GLY A 237 7.74 -2.21 -4.84
C GLY A 237 7.94 -0.92 -5.66
N GLN A 238 6.88 -0.14 -5.88
CA GLN A 238 6.93 1.10 -6.66
C GLN A 238 7.43 2.29 -5.83
N ALA A 239 7.29 2.22 -4.51
CA ALA A 239 7.87 3.16 -3.56
C ALA A 239 8.43 2.40 -2.34
N SER A 240 9.35 3.04 -1.61
CA SER A 240 9.84 2.53 -0.33
C SER A 240 8.91 2.89 0.84
N ILE A 241 8.38 4.11 0.83
CA ILE A 241 7.60 4.71 1.91
C ILE A 241 6.26 5.17 1.35
N GLY A 242 5.17 4.77 1.97
CA GLY A 242 3.83 5.30 1.72
C GLY A 242 3.49 6.32 2.79
N LEU A 243 3.45 7.61 2.45
CA LEU A 243 3.00 8.67 3.37
C LEU A 243 1.48 8.78 3.28
N GLY A 244 0.80 8.66 4.42
CA GLY A 244 -0.66 8.69 4.49
C GLY A 244 -1.20 9.34 5.75
N THR A 245 -2.50 9.16 5.97
CA THR A 245 -3.22 9.65 7.14
C THR A 245 -3.97 8.51 7.81
N ASP A 246 -4.16 8.59 9.12
CA ASP A 246 -5.04 7.69 9.89
C ASP A 246 -6.01 8.53 10.74
N THR A 247 -7.29 8.44 10.43
CA THR A 247 -8.39 9.04 11.22
C THR A 247 -9.11 7.94 11.99
N GLY A 248 -9.55 6.90 11.28
CA GLY A 248 -10.23 5.73 11.83
C GLY A 248 -9.64 4.41 11.31
N GLY A 249 -8.32 4.34 11.08
CA GLY A 249 -7.66 3.14 10.57
C GLY A 249 -6.98 3.28 9.21
N SER A 250 -6.93 4.49 8.65
CA SER A 250 -6.49 4.71 7.26
C SER A 250 -5.01 4.46 6.95
N ILE A 251 -4.19 4.11 7.95
CA ILE A 251 -2.87 3.50 7.79
C ILE A 251 -2.92 2.02 8.16
N ARG A 252 -3.54 1.68 9.29
CA ARG A 252 -3.51 0.32 9.86
C ARG A 252 -4.29 -0.70 9.05
N VAL A 253 -5.43 -0.32 8.48
CA VAL A 253 -6.25 -1.20 7.63
C VAL A 253 -5.53 -1.58 6.34
N PRO A 254 -5.05 -0.63 5.51
CA PRO A 254 -4.27 -1.00 4.33
C PRO A 254 -2.96 -1.72 4.67
N ALA A 255 -2.31 -1.40 5.80
CA ALA A 255 -1.14 -2.14 6.26
C ALA A 255 -1.49 -3.62 6.55
N SER A 256 -2.57 -3.87 7.28
CA SER A 256 -3.08 -5.20 7.58
C SER A 256 -3.39 -5.99 6.31
N TYR A 257 -4.16 -5.40 5.40
CA TYR A 257 -4.64 -6.06 4.18
C TYR A 257 -3.55 -6.37 3.16
N GLN A 258 -2.42 -5.67 3.21
CA GLN A 258 -1.32 -5.84 2.26
C GLN A 258 -0.03 -6.39 2.88
N GLY A 259 -0.06 -6.78 4.16
CA GLY A 259 1.11 -7.34 4.83
C GLY A 259 2.26 -6.34 4.99
N LEU A 260 1.92 -5.08 5.28
CA LEU A 260 2.89 -4.01 5.49
C LEU A 260 3.01 -3.64 6.97
N TRP A 261 4.12 -3.00 7.30
CA TRP A 261 4.23 -2.22 8.53
C TRP A 261 3.44 -0.92 8.36
N GLY A 262 2.70 -0.51 9.38
CA GLY A 262 1.92 0.73 9.33
C GLY A 262 1.85 1.43 10.69
N LEU A 263 2.36 2.66 10.78
CA LEU A 263 2.27 3.47 12.00
C LEU A 263 1.23 4.58 11.85
N ARG A 264 0.19 4.54 12.69
CA ARG A 264 -0.57 5.71 13.11
C ARG A 264 0.22 6.39 14.24
N THR A 265 0.60 7.65 14.06
CA THR A 265 1.34 8.38 15.11
C THR A 265 0.46 8.80 16.28
N THR A 266 1.08 9.18 17.39
CA THR A 266 0.46 9.94 18.46
C THR A 266 -0.19 11.18 17.87
N HIS A 267 -1.43 11.48 18.28
CA HIS A 267 -2.12 12.67 17.79
C HIS A 267 -1.35 13.93 18.16
N GLY A 268 -1.00 14.72 17.14
CA GLY A 268 -0.20 15.95 17.30
C GLY A 268 1.31 15.76 17.33
N ALA A 269 1.85 14.53 17.27
CA ALA A 269 3.31 14.31 17.28
C ALA A 269 4.02 14.67 15.97
N VAL A 270 3.28 14.78 14.87
CA VAL A 270 3.78 15.19 13.55
C VAL A 270 2.94 16.36 13.05
N SER A 271 3.60 17.36 12.44
CA SER A 271 2.91 18.50 11.86
C SER A 271 1.93 18.08 10.76
N ARG A 272 0.72 18.63 10.83
CA ARG A 272 -0.35 18.47 9.82
C ARG A 272 -0.45 19.68 8.90
N ALA A 273 0.49 20.62 8.98
CA ALA A 273 0.47 21.80 8.11
C ALA A 273 0.66 21.37 6.64
N GLY A 274 -0.24 21.86 5.77
CA GLY A 274 -0.32 21.44 4.37
C GLY A 274 -1.01 20.10 4.14
N MET A 275 -1.65 19.51 5.15
CA MET A 275 -2.52 18.33 5.02
C MET A 275 -3.99 18.77 4.97
N LEU A 276 -4.76 18.27 4.01
CA LEU A 276 -6.21 18.44 4.00
C LEU A 276 -6.84 17.64 5.16
N PRO A 277 -7.62 18.28 6.06
CA PRO A 277 -8.24 17.58 7.19
C PRO A 277 -9.45 16.74 6.74
N LEU A 278 -9.76 15.70 7.52
CA LEU A 278 -11.07 15.05 7.52
C LEU A 278 -11.76 15.30 8.87
N ALA A 279 -11.12 14.91 9.97
CA ALA A 279 -11.63 15.11 11.31
C ALA A 279 -10.46 15.47 12.25
N PRO A 280 -10.15 16.76 12.44
CA PRO A 280 -8.96 17.23 13.11
C PRO A 280 -8.71 16.67 14.52
N SER A 281 -9.75 16.25 15.25
CA SER A 281 -9.60 15.62 16.58
C SER A 281 -9.02 14.21 16.53
N PHE A 282 -8.98 13.59 15.34
CA PHE A 282 -8.53 12.21 15.13
C PHE A 282 -7.39 12.09 14.12
N ASP A 283 -7.31 13.03 13.17
CA ASP A 283 -6.37 12.98 12.06
C ASP A 283 -4.92 12.96 12.52
N THR A 284 -4.18 11.96 12.03
CA THR A 284 -2.74 11.81 12.25
C THR A 284 -2.03 11.54 10.93
N VAL A 285 -0.76 11.94 10.87
CA VAL A 285 0.15 11.53 9.81
C VAL A 285 0.68 10.14 10.14
N GLY A 286 0.91 9.32 9.13
CA GLY A 286 1.51 8.00 9.32
C GLY A 286 2.16 7.48 8.06
N TRP A 287 2.85 6.35 8.21
CA TRP A 287 3.63 5.75 7.13
C TRP A 287 3.36 4.25 7.00
N LEU A 288 3.49 3.76 5.77
CA LEU A 288 3.51 2.35 5.42
C LEU A 288 4.86 1.97 4.79
N THR A 289 5.42 0.83 5.17
CA THR A 289 6.69 0.30 4.61
C THR A 289 6.66 -1.23 4.56
N ARG A 290 7.60 -1.84 3.82
CA ARG A 290 7.79 -3.30 3.79
C ARG A 290 8.59 -3.84 4.97
N ASP A 291 9.34 -2.98 5.66
CA ASP A 291 10.20 -3.34 6.78
C ASP A 291 10.19 -2.26 7.89
N ALA A 292 10.44 -2.71 9.13
CA ALA A 292 10.43 -1.85 10.31
C ALA A 292 11.54 -0.79 10.30
N ALA A 293 12.72 -1.10 9.73
CA ALA A 293 13.84 -0.18 9.71
C ALA A 293 13.53 1.07 8.87
N THR A 294 12.95 0.89 7.70
CA THR A 294 12.48 1.99 6.84
C THR A 294 11.37 2.78 7.52
N LEU A 295 10.47 2.11 8.27
CA LEU A 295 9.42 2.78 9.03
C LEU A 295 9.99 3.67 10.14
N GLU A 296 10.97 3.15 10.89
CA GLU A 296 11.66 3.87 11.96
C GLU A 296 12.39 5.11 11.42
N LEU A 297 13.10 4.98 10.30
CA LEU A 297 13.76 6.12 9.65
C LEU A 297 12.75 7.17 9.18
N ALA A 298 11.63 6.77 8.56
CA ALA A 298 10.60 7.71 8.11
C ALA A 298 9.91 8.44 9.28
N ALA A 299 9.64 7.72 10.39
CA ALA A 299 9.02 8.29 11.57
C ALA A 299 9.98 9.23 12.31
N SER A 300 11.23 8.79 12.56
CA SER A 300 12.22 9.53 13.35
C SER A 300 12.61 10.89 12.78
N VAL A 301 12.49 11.10 11.46
CA VAL A 301 12.78 12.39 10.83
C VAL A 301 11.65 13.41 10.99
N SER A 302 10.45 12.98 11.38
CA SER A 302 9.25 13.85 11.45
C SER A 302 8.65 13.96 12.85
N VAL A 303 9.01 13.08 13.80
CA VAL A 303 8.59 13.18 15.20
C VAL A 303 9.62 13.96 16.01
N ASP A 304 9.17 14.70 17.03
CA ASP A 304 10.08 15.30 18.01
C ASP A 304 10.68 14.22 18.92
N ALA A 305 11.96 13.92 18.72
CA ALA A 305 12.70 12.94 19.51
C ALA A 305 12.72 13.25 21.02
N ALA A 306 12.65 14.53 21.41
CA ALA A 306 12.64 14.91 22.83
C ALA A 306 11.29 14.63 23.51
N ALA A 307 10.21 14.56 22.74
CA ALA A 307 8.88 14.18 23.24
C ALA A 307 8.71 12.66 23.35
N GLN A 308 9.52 11.88 22.62
CA GLN A 308 9.40 10.42 22.59
C GLN A 308 9.83 9.77 23.91
N ARG A 309 9.10 8.74 24.34
CA ARG A 309 9.36 7.98 25.56
C ARG A 309 9.75 6.54 25.27
N SER A 310 10.55 5.96 26.16
CA SER A 310 10.75 4.52 26.22
C SER A 310 9.48 3.79 26.68
N LEU A 311 9.43 2.50 26.38
CA LEU A 311 8.37 1.60 26.80
C LEU A 311 8.95 0.40 27.54
N GLU A 312 8.35 0.09 28.69
CA GLU A 312 8.46 -1.22 29.31
C GLU A 312 7.25 -2.05 28.85
N PRO A 313 7.42 -3.16 28.11
CA PRO A 313 6.31 -3.88 27.53
C PRO A 313 5.38 -4.47 28.61
N SER A 314 4.13 -4.00 28.64
CA SER A 314 3.03 -4.62 29.39
C SER A 314 1.81 -4.69 28.48
N PHE A 315 1.32 -5.89 28.23
CA PHE A 315 0.29 -6.14 27.23
C PHE A 315 -1.07 -6.35 27.86
N VAL A 316 -2.09 -5.76 27.24
CA VAL A 316 -3.49 -6.00 27.57
C VAL A 316 -4.29 -6.36 26.33
N VAL A 317 -5.39 -7.07 26.54
CA VAL A 317 -6.38 -7.40 25.50
C VAL A 317 -7.77 -7.17 26.05
N ASP A 318 -8.67 -6.67 25.22
CA ASP A 318 -10.11 -6.73 25.47
C ASP A 318 -10.71 -7.88 24.64
N PRO A 319 -11.16 -8.98 25.26
CA PRO A 319 -11.75 -10.11 24.54
C PRO A 319 -12.96 -9.72 23.68
N SER A 320 -13.73 -8.70 24.07
CA SER A 320 -14.89 -8.23 23.31
C SER A 320 -14.47 -7.62 21.97
N LEU A 321 -13.30 -6.95 21.92
CA LEU A 321 -12.73 -6.43 20.68
C LEU A 321 -12.24 -7.57 19.78
N VAL A 322 -11.53 -8.56 20.33
CA VAL A 322 -11.05 -9.71 19.56
C VAL A 322 -12.22 -10.49 18.94
N ALA A 323 -13.33 -10.62 19.66
CA ALA A 323 -14.54 -11.30 19.20
C ALA A 323 -15.22 -10.63 17.99
N LEU A 324 -14.89 -9.36 17.66
CA LEU A 324 -15.39 -8.67 16.46
C LEU A 324 -14.75 -9.18 15.17
N ALA A 325 -13.61 -9.88 15.26
CA ALA A 325 -12.89 -10.41 14.10
C ALA A 325 -13.50 -11.74 13.62
N THR A 326 -13.20 -12.14 12.37
CA THR A 326 -13.63 -13.46 11.88
C THR A 326 -12.95 -14.58 12.68
N PRO A 327 -13.54 -15.81 12.73
CA PRO A 327 -12.96 -16.91 13.49
C PRO A 327 -11.49 -17.22 13.13
N GLU A 328 -11.12 -17.09 11.86
CA GLU A 328 -9.75 -17.30 11.38
C GLU A 328 -8.79 -16.26 11.96
N VAL A 329 -9.23 -15.00 12.01
CA VAL A 329 -8.44 -13.90 12.60
C VAL A 329 -8.35 -14.05 14.12
N GLN A 330 -9.42 -14.48 14.79
CA GLN A 330 -9.39 -14.77 16.23
C GLN A 330 -8.37 -15.87 16.55
N ALA A 331 -8.35 -16.95 15.76
CA ALA A 331 -7.39 -18.04 15.91
C ALA A 331 -5.95 -17.58 15.65
N ALA A 332 -5.73 -16.80 14.59
CA ALA A 332 -4.42 -16.24 14.28
C ALA A 332 -3.93 -15.26 15.37
N PHE A 333 -4.82 -14.44 15.92
CA PHE A 333 -4.52 -13.54 17.04
C PHE A 333 -4.12 -14.32 18.29
N ALA A 334 -4.89 -15.34 18.66
CA ALA A 334 -4.57 -16.19 19.81
C ALA A 334 -3.18 -16.84 19.66
N SER A 335 -2.84 -17.31 18.45
CA SER A 335 -1.52 -17.85 18.16
C SER A 335 -0.41 -16.80 18.26
N ALA A 336 -0.63 -15.60 17.73
CA ALA A 336 0.37 -14.53 17.71
C ALA A 336 0.71 -13.99 19.11
N VAL A 337 -0.23 -14.07 20.06
CA VAL A 337 -0.02 -13.56 21.43
C VAL A 337 0.27 -14.67 22.46
N ALA A 338 0.28 -15.94 22.06
CA ALA A 338 0.41 -17.08 22.99
C ALA A 338 1.71 -17.07 23.83
N GLY A 339 2.79 -16.51 23.29
CA GLY A 339 4.08 -16.37 23.99
C GLY A 339 4.20 -15.11 24.87
N LEU A 340 3.16 -14.26 24.92
CA LEU A 340 3.20 -12.99 25.63
C LEU A 340 2.43 -13.07 26.95
N SER A 341 2.91 -12.35 27.97
CA SER A 341 2.15 -12.14 29.20
C SER A 341 1.10 -11.04 28.95
N VAL A 342 -0.13 -11.45 28.65
CA VAL A 342 -1.24 -10.55 28.32
C VAL A 342 -2.31 -10.59 29.41
N THR A 343 -2.76 -9.42 29.88
CA THR A 343 -3.85 -9.30 30.87
C THR A 343 -5.15 -8.86 30.20
N SER A 344 -6.28 -9.45 30.60
CA SER A 344 -7.59 -9.01 30.12
C SER A 344 -8.00 -7.67 30.75
N VAL A 345 -8.57 -6.79 29.95
CA VAL A 345 -9.22 -5.54 30.39
C VAL A 345 -10.62 -5.42 29.77
N ASP A 346 -11.43 -4.55 30.34
CA ASP A 346 -12.75 -4.17 29.81
C ASP A 346 -12.69 -2.68 29.44
N LEU A 347 -12.79 -2.39 28.14
CA LEU A 347 -12.71 -1.03 27.60
C LEU A 347 -14.09 -0.36 27.46
N GLY A 348 -15.16 -1.06 27.83
CA GLY A 348 -16.55 -0.65 27.60
C GLY A 348 -17.11 -1.18 26.29
N ASP A 349 -18.40 -0.88 26.03
CA ASP A 349 -19.12 -1.38 24.86
C ASP A 349 -18.51 -0.82 23.55
N PRO A 350 -18.00 -1.68 22.65
CA PRO A 350 -17.46 -1.24 21.36
C PRO A 350 -18.46 -0.45 20.50
N ASP A 351 -19.77 -0.68 20.65
CA ASP A 351 -20.82 0.05 19.94
C ASP A 351 -20.93 1.50 20.43
N GLU A 352 -20.89 1.73 21.74
CA GLU A 352 -20.90 3.07 22.31
C GLU A 352 -19.63 3.86 21.94
N LEU A 353 -18.47 3.19 22.00
CA LEU A 353 -17.18 3.79 21.64
C LEU A 353 -17.13 4.22 20.17
N VAL A 354 -17.55 3.34 19.25
CA VAL A 354 -17.54 3.68 17.82
C VAL A 354 -18.58 4.73 17.48
N GLU A 355 -19.71 4.80 18.18
CA GLU A 355 -20.71 5.85 17.98
C GLU A 355 -20.20 7.22 18.42
N ALA A 356 -19.57 7.32 19.60
CA ALA A 356 -18.92 8.55 20.06
C ALA A 356 -17.85 9.05 19.07
N PHE A 357 -17.07 8.12 18.50
CA PHE A 357 -16.12 8.41 17.43
C PHE A 357 -16.83 8.91 16.16
N ARG A 358 -17.87 8.20 15.69
CA ARG A 358 -18.54 8.47 14.41
C ARG A 358 -19.27 9.80 14.39
N VAL A 359 -20.01 10.14 15.45
CA VAL A 359 -20.74 11.41 15.53
C VAL A 359 -19.77 12.58 15.47
N THR A 360 -18.69 12.52 16.27
CA THR A 360 -17.65 13.56 16.30
C THR A 360 -16.92 13.65 14.96
N GLN A 361 -16.51 12.51 14.38
CA GLN A 361 -15.87 12.45 13.07
C GLN A 361 -16.76 13.06 11.98
N ALA A 362 -18.04 12.71 11.95
CA ALA A 362 -18.97 13.20 10.94
C ALA A 362 -19.22 14.72 11.08
N ALA A 363 -19.37 15.22 12.31
CA ALA A 363 -19.48 16.66 12.55
C ALA A 363 -18.24 17.41 12.03
N GLU A 364 -17.04 16.90 12.31
CA GLU A 364 -15.79 17.51 11.86
C GLU A 364 -15.54 17.38 10.35
N ALA A 365 -15.95 16.26 9.74
CA ALA A 365 -15.91 16.08 8.29
C ALA A 365 -16.80 17.10 7.59
N TRP A 366 -18.00 17.35 8.12
CA TRP A 366 -18.89 18.38 7.59
C TRP A 366 -18.30 19.78 7.76
N MET A 367 -17.68 20.08 8.90
CA MET A 367 -17.01 21.37 9.11
C MET A 367 -15.81 21.57 8.18
N SER A 368 -15.08 20.51 7.85
CA SER A 368 -13.87 20.57 7.02
C SER A 368 -14.19 20.82 5.54
N ASP A 369 -15.09 20.01 4.97
CA ASP A 369 -15.32 20.01 3.51
C ASP A 369 -16.81 20.08 3.12
N GLY A 370 -17.74 20.08 4.08
CA GLY A 370 -19.18 20.01 3.82
C GLY A 370 -19.72 21.16 2.97
N ALA A 371 -19.19 22.38 3.15
CA ALA A 371 -19.56 23.52 2.32
C ALA A 371 -19.18 23.33 0.84
N TRP A 372 -18.02 22.72 0.57
CA TRP A 372 -17.61 22.40 -0.80
C TRP A 372 -18.49 21.28 -1.37
N VAL A 373 -18.74 20.23 -0.59
CA VAL A 373 -19.59 19.11 -0.99
C VAL A 373 -21.00 19.58 -1.36
N ASP A 374 -21.60 20.48 -0.56
CA ASP A 374 -22.94 21.02 -0.82
C ASP A 374 -23.01 21.85 -2.11
N ALA A 375 -21.93 22.55 -2.43
CA ALA A 375 -21.81 23.34 -3.66
C ALA A 375 -21.56 22.49 -4.92
N HIS A 376 -21.22 21.20 -4.78
CA HIS A 376 -20.85 20.31 -5.90
C HIS A 376 -21.65 19.00 -5.88
N PRO A 377 -22.99 19.06 -6.03
CA PRO A 377 -23.83 17.86 -6.04
C PRO A 377 -23.42 16.90 -7.16
N GLY A 378 -23.30 15.62 -6.82
CA GLY A 378 -22.91 14.56 -7.77
C GLY A 378 -21.40 14.45 -8.03
N ALA A 379 -20.56 15.24 -7.33
CA ALA A 379 -19.11 15.16 -7.47
C ALA A 379 -18.46 13.96 -6.77
N LEU A 380 -19.20 13.26 -5.89
CA LEU A 380 -18.70 12.16 -5.07
C LEU A 380 -19.29 10.82 -5.47
N GLY A 381 -18.54 9.74 -5.23
CA GLY A 381 -19.06 8.38 -5.22
C GLY A 381 -20.22 8.19 -4.22
N SER A 382 -21.14 7.27 -4.52
CA SER A 382 -22.39 7.06 -3.76
C SER A 382 -22.18 6.88 -2.26
N ASP A 383 -21.17 6.08 -1.88
CA ASP A 383 -20.91 5.73 -0.49
C ASP A 383 -20.39 6.93 0.31
N ILE A 384 -19.57 7.77 -0.33
CA ILE A 384 -18.98 8.95 0.28
C ILE A 384 -20.02 10.07 0.34
N ALA A 385 -20.82 10.24 -0.73
CA ALA A 385 -21.96 11.14 -0.73
C ALA A 385 -22.95 10.81 0.39
N ALA A 386 -23.26 9.53 0.62
CA ALA A 386 -24.13 9.09 1.72
C ALA A 386 -23.55 9.45 3.10
N ARG A 387 -22.22 9.31 3.30
CA ARG A 387 -21.56 9.70 4.55
C ARG A 387 -21.62 11.20 4.79
N PHE A 388 -21.36 12.03 3.77
CA PHE A 388 -21.52 13.48 3.90
C PHE A 388 -22.98 13.91 4.07
N ALA A 389 -23.95 13.18 3.51
CA ALA A 389 -25.37 13.44 3.75
C ALA A 389 -25.75 13.19 5.22
N VAL A 390 -25.24 12.11 5.84
CA VAL A 390 -25.37 11.86 7.28
C VAL A 390 -24.70 12.98 8.07
N ALA A 391 -23.46 13.35 7.70
CA ALA A 391 -22.70 14.41 8.36
C ALA A 391 -23.42 15.77 8.33
N LYS A 392 -24.03 16.14 7.19
CA LYS A 392 -24.87 17.34 7.02
C LYS A 392 -26.05 17.37 7.98
N GLY A 393 -26.61 16.21 8.31
CA GLY A 393 -27.76 16.07 9.19
C GLY A 393 -27.46 16.22 10.68
N ILE A 394 -26.18 16.30 11.07
CA ILE A 394 -25.78 16.45 12.48
C ILE A 394 -26.11 17.86 12.95
N THR A 395 -27.00 17.93 13.93
CA THR A 395 -27.36 19.18 14.61
C THR A 395 -26.27 19.62 15.59
N GLU A 396 -26.24 20.89 15.95
CA GLU A 396 -25.34 21.43 16.98
C GLU A 396 -25.48 20.67 18.32
N GLY A 397 -26.70 20.32 18.72
CA GLY A 397 -26.95 19.53 19.93
C GLY A 397 -26.38 18.12 19.86
N GLN A 398 -26.47 17.46 18.70
CA GLN A 398 -25.84 16.14 18.49
C GLN A 398 -24.32 16.23 18.45
N ALA A 399 -23.75 17.27 17.85
CA ALA A 399 -22.31 17.50 17.83
C ALA A 399 -21.77 17.72 19.25
N LEU A 400 -22.45 18.54 20.07
CA LEU A 400 -22.09 18.76 21.48
C LEU A 400 -22.21 17.48 22.32
N ALA A 401 -23.29 16.72 22.14
CA ALA A 401 -23.46 15.43 22.82
C ALA A 401 -22.38 14.41 22.41
N GLY A 402 -22.06 14.34 21.11
CA GLY A 402 -20.99 13.51 20.58
C GLY A 402 -19.63 13.87 21.16
N ALA A 403 -19.29 15.16 21.22
CA ALA A 403 -18.06 15.65 21.83
C ALA A 403 -17.97 15.27 23.32
N SER A 404 -19.07 15.42 24.08
CA SER A 404 -19.12 15.01 25.48
C SER A 404 -18.95 13.49 25.65
N ALA A 405 -19.58 12.68 24.79
CA ALA A 405 -19.43 11.23 24.81
C ALA A 405 -18.01 10.81 24.45
N PHE A 406 -17.40 11.48 23.48
CA PHE A 406 -16.02 11.28 23.08
C PHE A 406 -15.03 11.59 24.22
N ASP A 407 -15.19 12.71 24.93
CA ASP A 407 -14.35 13.04 26.08
C ASP A 407 -14.51 12.03 27.21
N GLY A 408 -15.74 11.58 27.48
CA GLY A 408 -16.03 10.50 28.43
C GLY A 408 -15.36 9.18 28.06
N ALA A 409 -15.48 8.76 26.80
CA ALA A 409 -14.84 7.57 26.27
C ALA A 409 -13.30 7.66 26.36
N ARG A 410 -12.70 8.78 25.97
CA ARG A 410 -11.26 9.03 26.09
C ARG A 410 -10.80 8.91 27.54
N ALA A 411 -11.46 9.57 28.47
CA ALA A 411 -11.12 9.51 29.89
C ALA A 411 -11.25 8.09 30.46
N HIS A 412 -12.26 7.34 30.02
CA HIS A 412 -12.42 5.93 30.38
C HIS A 412 -11.28 5.06 29.88
N LEU A 413 -11.01 5.10 28.57
CA LEU A 413 -9.97 4.32 27.92
C LEU A 413 -8.59 4.64 28.48
N ASP A 414 -8.27 5.91 28.72
CA ASP A 414 -6.98 6.29 29.29
C ASP A 414 -6.77 5.76 30.72
N ARG A 415 -7.83 5.76 31.54
CA ARG A 415 -7.79 5.19 32.89
C ARG A 415 -7.61 3.68 32.85
N VAL A 416 -8.35 2.99 31.97
CA VAL A 416 -8.28 1.53 31.85
C VAL A 416 -6.94 1.13 31.26
N LEU A 417 -6.45 1.77 30.19
CA LEU A 417 -5.20 1.35 29.56
C LEU A 417 -3.96 1.74 30.39
N GLY A 418 -3.95 2.95 30.97
CA GLY A 418 -2.75 3.50 31.59
C GLY A 418 -1.59 3.54 30.58
N ASP A 419 -0.41 3.08 30.99
CA ASP A 419 0.78 2.97 30.14
C ASP A 419 0.93 1.58 29.46
N ARG A 420 -0.11 0.74 29.51
CA ARG A 420 -0.09 -0.60 28.90
C ARG A 420 -0.37 -0.53 27.40
N ILE A 421 0.09 -1.54 26.68
CA ILE A 421 -0.05 -1.71 25.24
C ILE A 421 -1.24 -2.61 24.98
N LEU A 422 -2.26 -2.07 24.32
CA LEU A 422 -3.42 -2.85 23.89
C LEU A 422 -3.08 -3.62 22.61
N LEU A 423 -3.28 -4.94 22.64
CA LEU A 423 -3.17 -5.82 21.49
C LEU A 423 -4.55 -6.09 20.91
N LEU A 424 -4.70 -5.89 19.60
CA LEU A 424 -5.92 -6.19 18.84
C LEU A 424 -5.61 -6.48 17.36
N PRO A 425 -6.49 -7.16 16.61
CA PRO A 425 -6.34 -7.28 15.16
C PRO A 425 -6.43 -5.91 14.47
N SER A 426 -5.53 -5.62 13.53
CA SER A 426 -5.51 -4.35 12.79
C SER A 426 -6.72 -4.17 11.86
N ALA A 427 -7.35 -5.28 11.49
CA ALA A 427 -8.64 -5.34 10.82
C ALA A 427 -9.42 -6.57 11.29
N SER A 428 -10.75 -6.55 11.16
CA SER A 428 -11.60 -7.65 11.62
C SER A 428 -11.56 -8.89 10.72
N SER A 429 -10.95 -8.81 9.54
CA SER A 429 -10.86 -9.90 8.56
C SER A 429 -9.56 -9.77 7.75
N ALA A 430 -9.26 -10.76 6.92
CA ALA A 430 -8.41 -10.54 5.74
C ALA A 430 -9.08 -9.57 4.75
N ALA A 431 -8.31 -9.10 3.77
CA ALA A 431 -8.78 -8.17 2.75
C ALA A 431 -10.01 -8.73 2.00
N PRO A 432 -11.18 -8.06 2.03
CA PRO A 432 -12.36 -8.48 1.28
C PRO A 432 -12.13 -8.44 -0.23
N SER A 433 -12.89 -9.23 -1.00
CA SER A 433 -12.87 -9.18 -2.47
C SER A 433 -13.16 -7.77 -3.01
N THR A 434 -12.55 -7.40 -4.14
CA THR A 434 -12.90 -6.18 -4.88
C THR A 434 -14.35 -6.16 -5.36
N THR A 435 -14.99 -7.34 -5.47
CA THR A 435 -16.40 -7.49 -5.84
C THR A 435 -17.33 -7.66 -4.64
N ALA A 436 -16.81 -7.63 -3.40
CA ALA A 436 -17.65 -7.67 -2.21
C ALA A 436 -18.51 -6.40 -2.15
N GLU A 437 -19.81 -6.54 -1.93
CA GLU A 437 -20.78 -5.46 -1.86
C GLU A 437 -21.85 -5.75 -0.80
N GLY A 438 -22.63 -4.73 -0.46
CA GLY A 438 -23.80 -4.88 0.42
C GLY A 438 -23.47 -5.07 1.90
N ALA A 439 -24.37 -5.75 2.61
CA ALA A 439 -24.38 -5.79 4.07
C ALA A 439 -23.17 -6.48 4.69
N GLU A 440 -22.59 -7.48 4.02
CA GLU A 440 -21.42 -8.21 4.51
C GLU A 440 -20.18 -7.31 4.57
N LEU A 441 -19.90 -6.57 3.48
CA LEU A 441 -18.77 -5.63 3.45
C LEU A 441 -18.95 -4.52 4.50
N GLU A 442 -20.18 -4.02 4.67
CA GLU A 442 -20.49 -3.02 5.70
C GLU A 442 -20.36 -3.57 7.12
N ALA A 443 -20.68 -4.85 7.36
CA ALA A 443 -20.46 -5.52 8.64
C ALA A 443 -18.97 -5.64 8.95
N ILE A 444 -18.15 -6.10 8.00
CA ILE A 444 -16.68 -6.17 8.13
C ILE A 444 -16.11 -4.77 8.41
N ARG A 445 -16.55 -3.76 7.65
CA ARG A 445 -16.16 -2.37 7.86
C ARG A 445 -16.54 -1.88 9.25
N GLY A 446 -17.74 -2.20 9.70
CA GLY A 446 -18.25 -1.87 11.03
C GLY A 446 -17.42 -2.47 12.15
N SER A 447 -17.12 -3.77 12.07
CA SER A 447 -16.25 -4.46 13.03
C SER A 447 -14.83 -3.89 13.03
N THR A 448 -14.27 -3.63 11.85
CA THR A 448 -12.94 -3.01 11.72
C THR A 448 -12.88 -1.59 12.32
N LEU A 449 -13.94 -0.79 12.18
CA LEU A 449 -13.98 0.54 12.80
C LEU A 449 -14.03 0.50 14.32
N ARG A 450 -14.74 -0.47 14.91
CA ARG A 450 -14.76 -0.67 16.38
C ARG A 450 -13.37 -0.99 16.92
N LEU A 451 -12.62 -1.84 16.21
CA LEU A 451 -11.21 -2.13 16.52
C LEU A 451 -10.32 -0.89 16.42
N THR A 452 -10.44 -0.16 15.31
CA THR A 452 -9.49 0.90 14.97
C THR A 452 -9.77 2.24 15.65
N CYS A 453 -11.01 2.51 16.10
CA CYS A 453 -11.40 3.77 16.72
C CYS A 453 -10.72 4.02 18.07
N ILE A 454 -10.28 2.98 18.78
CA ILE A 454 -9.66 3.10 20.12
C ILE A 454 -8.45 4.04 20.10
N ALA A 455 -7.55 3.88 19.12
CA ALA A 455 -6.38 4.75 18.95
C ALA A 455 -6.78 6.17 18.48
N GLY A 456 -7.89 6.29 17.76
CA GLY A 456 -8.50 7.57 17.39
C GLY A 456 -8.99 8.33 18.61
N ILE A 457 -9.83 7.69 19.42
CA ILE A 457 -10.42 8.27 20.63
C ILE A 457 -9.33 8.68 21.60
N THR A 458 -8.36 7.80 21.86
CA THR A 458 -7.28 8.08 22.83
C THR A 458 -6.15 8.94 22.27
N GLY A 459 -6.09 9.21 20.96
CA GLY A 459 -4.95 9.91 20.35
C GLY A 459 -3.62 9.18 20.51
N ARG A 460 -3.66 7.88 20.79
CA ARG A 460 -2.48 7.02 21.00
C ARG A 460 -1.85 6.60 19.66
N PRO A 461 -0.52 6.39 19.63
CA PRO A 461 0.11 5.76 18.48
C PRO A 461 -0.35 4.31 18.38
N ALA A 462 -0.48 3.82 17.15
CA ALA A 462 -0.88 2.46 16.88
C ALA A 462 -0.11 1.87 15.70
N LEU A 463 0.58 0.76 15.94
CA LEU A 463 1.42 0.07 14.97
C LEU A 463 0.75 -1.20 14.49
N SER A 464 0.52 -1.32 13.19
CA SER A 464 0.19 -2.58 12.51
C SER A 464 1.48 -3.31 12.16
N VAL A 465 1.68 -4.50 12.75
CA VAL A 465 2.80 -5.40 12.47
C VAL A 465 2.29 -6.57 11.60
N PRO A 466 2.91 -6.88 10.46
CA PRO A 466 2.46 -7.94 9.55
C PRO A 466 2.83 -9.34 10.07
N LEU A 467 2.31 -9.71 11.25
CA LEU A 467 2.67 -10.92 11.99
C LEU A 467 1.69 -12.09 11.78
N MET A 468 0.45 -11.83 11.38
CA MET A 468 -0.58 -12.87 11.26
C MET A 468 -0.91 -13.17 9.81
N THR A 469 -1.32 -14.41 9.55
CA THR A 469 -1.85 -14.83 8.26
C THR A 469 -3.07 -15.74 8.45
N VAL A 470 -4.03 -15.64 7.55
CA VAL A 470 -5.24 -16.49 7.54
C VAL A 470 -5.48 -17.04 6.13
N PRO A 471 -6.10 -18.23 6.00
CA PRO A 471 -6.49 -18.74 4.68
C PRO A 471 -7.68 -17.95 4.12
N VAL A 472 -7.64 -17.66 2.82
CA VAL A 472 -8.77 -17.15 2.02
C VAL A 472 -8.85 -17.93 0.71
N GLU A 473 -9.90 -17.74 -0.08
CA GLU A 473 -10.11 -18.49 -1.32
C GLU A 473 -8.93 -18.37 -2.31
N THR A 474 -8.31 -17.19 -2.41
CA THR A 474 -7.24 -16.91 -3.38
C THR A 474 -5.83 -17.20 -2.86
N THR A 475 -5.64 -17.42 -1.57
CA THR A 475 -4.32 -17.69 -0.97
C THR A 475 -4.43 -18.36 0.39
N ALA A 476 -3.53 -19.29 0.70
CA ALA A 476 -3.48 -19.96 2.00
C ALA A 476 -2.95 -19.05 3.14
N ALA A 477 -2.35 -17.91 2.82
CA ALA A 477 -1.69 -17.02 3.78
C ALA A 477 -1.96 -15.54 3.47
N ALA A 478 -3.22 -15.13 3.50
CA ALA A 478 -3.58 -13.71 3.43
C ALA A 478 -3.13 -12.99 4.71
N PRO A 479 -2.46 -11.83 4.61
CA PRO A 479 -1.96 -11.12 5.78
C PRO A 479 -3.09 -10.50 6.60
N VAL A 480 -2.87 -10.46 7.92
CA VAL A 480 -3.62 -9.64 8.88
C VAL A 480 -2.62 -9.06 9.88
N GLY A 481 -2.72 -7.76 10.16
CA GLY A 481 -1.79 -7.10 11.06
C GLY A 481 -2.13 -7.33 12.53
N LEU A 482 -1.14 -7.59 13.38
CA LEU A 482 -1.27 -7.43 14.83
C LEU A 482 -1.10 -5.94 15.17
N CYS A 483 -2.12 -5.33 15.74
CA CYS A 483 -2.07 -3.92 16.15
C CYS A 483 -1.58 -3.81 17.60
N LEU A 484 -0.56 -2.99 17.81
CA LEU A 484 -0.13 -2.55 19.14
C LEU A 484 -0.59 -1.10 19.30
N VAL A 485 -1.46 -0.80 20.27
CA VAL A 485 -1.83 0.58 20.63
C VAL A 485 -1.07 0.98 21.88
N GLY A 486 -0.08 1.85 21.72
CA GLY A 486 0.86 2.22 22.77
C GLY A 486 0.47 3.47 23.56
N PRO A 487 1.18 3.79 24.65
CA PRO A 487 1.10 5.11 25.31
C PRO A 487 1.41 6.26 24.36
N ARG A 488 0.83 7.44 24.60
CA ARG A 488 1.13 8.65 23.82
C ARG A 488 2.64 8.94 23.86
N TYR A 489 3.18 9.33 22.70
CA TYR A 489 4.59 9.63 22.43
C TYR A 489 5.53 8.43 22.54
N SER A 490 5.02 7.21 22.39
CA SER A 490 5.85 6.00 22.34
C SER A 490 6.07 5.47 20.92
N ASP A 491 5.83 6.30 19.90
CA ASP A 491 5.81 5.95 18.48
C ASP A 491 7.03 5.14 18.05
N LEU A 492 8.24 5.63 18.35
CA LEU A 492 9.50 4.96 17.97
C LEU A 492 9.74 3.68 18.76
N ALA A 493 9.48 3.70 20.07
CA ALA A 493 9.63 2.53 20.93
C ALA A 493 8.65 1.40 20.53
N LEU A 494 7.47 1.77 20.02
CA LEU A 494 6.47 0.83 19.53
C LEU A 494 6.94 0.13 18.26
N ILE A 495 7.59 0.85 17.32
CA ILE A 495 8.22 0.25 16.13
C ILE A 495 9.29 -0.76 16.54
N ALA A 496 10.20 -0.37 17.44
CA ALA A 496 11.27 -1.23 17.93
C ALA A 496 10.71 -2.51 18.61
N LEU A 497 9.66 -2.36 19.42
CA LEU A 497 8.98 -3.49 20.05
C LEU A 497 8.33 -4.42 19.01
N GLY A 498 7.63 -3.85 18.02
CA GLY A 498 7.03 -4.63 16.93
C GLY A 498 8.09 -5.42 16.15
N ALA A 499 9.24 -4.81 15.87
CA ALA A 499 10.37 -5.47 15.22
C ALA A 499 10.91 -6.64 16.05
N ALA A 500 11.02 -6.46 17.36
CA ALA A 500 11.44 -7.52 18.28
C ALA A 500 10.43 -8.70 18.33
N LEU A 501 9.13 -8.44 18.20
CA LEU A 501 8.11 -9.48 18.14
C LEU A 501 8.16 -10.32 16.85
N MET A 502 8.68 -9.77 15.74
CA MET A 502 8.87 -10.52 14.50
C MET A 502 10.18 -11.30 14.44
N ALA A 503 11.16 -10.97 15.29
CA ALA A 503 12.41 -11.71 15.30
C ALA A 503 12.13 -13.17 15.69
N PRO A 504 12.71 -14.16 14.99
CA PRO A 504 12.57 -15.55 15.41
C PRO A 504 13.02 -15.65 16.88
N LEU A 505 12.16 -16.21 17.73
CA LEU A 505 12.52 -16.54 19.10
C LEU A 505 13.71 -17.50 19.01
N VAL A 506 14.91 -16.97 19.27
CA VAL A 506 16.11 -17.79 19.41
C VAL A 506 15.95 -18.50 20.75
N GLU A 507 15.45 -19.73 20.72
CA GLU A 507 15.58 -20.68 21.85
C GLU A 507 16.98 -21.30 21.89
#